data_AF-A0A7V8IWN4-F1
#
_entry.id   AF-A0A7V8IWN4-F1
#
_cell.length_a   1.000
_cell.length_b   1.000
_cell.length_c   1.000
_cell.angle_alpha   90.00
_cell.angle_beta   90.00
_cell.angle_gamma   90.00
#
_symmetry.space_group_name_H-M   'P 1'
#
loop_
_entity.id
_entity.type
_entity.pdbx_description
1 polymer ?
#
loop_
_entity_poly.entity_id
_entity_poly.type
_entity_poly.pdbx_seq_one_letter_code
_entity_poly.pdbx_strand_id
1 'polypeptide(L)'
;MTRFLAVLLLLSTPLLAEDNPVVSMETNFGTLKIELYMKDAPNTVTSFLTLCDRKFYDGLKFHRIIKKFMAQGGDPQQTGGKELEYKLPAELNARKHVKGTLSMARTFEPNSGGSQFFLCFTDVPMLDNAYTVFGQVTEGLDVLTKIEAEAATARDGMPPLVEVKIVTAKVVSKPEKLPELVTIKPEEIPFIGVIPSPKQTTDGLTIGQLHPEGGGKASGLQPGDIINKVGDVAVKSLADYAKALLPVRPGKAVTFTVMRKGAETKVEVTPGSMGK
;
A
#
# COMPACT_ATOMS: atom_id res chain seq x y z
N MET A 1 67.75 8.98 5.65
CA MET A 1 66.48 8.35 5.25
C MET A 1 65.34 9.28 5.63
N THR A 2 64.93 10.13 4.70
CA THR A 2 63.89 11.16 4.92
C THR A 2 62.52 10.51 4.74
N ARG A 3 61.76 10.35 5.84
CA ARG A 3 60.40 9.80 5.79
C ARG A 3 59.45 10.85 5.24
N PHE A 4 58.88 10.59 4.07
CA PHE A 4 57.72 11.32 3.55
C PHE A 4 56.49 10.93 4.38
N LEU A 5 55.89 11.91 5.05
CA LEU A 5 54.58 11.78 5.67
C LEU A 5 53.53 12.00 4.58
N ALA A 6 52.91 10.91 4.10
CA ALA A 6 51.77 10.99 3.20
C ALA A 6 50.55 11.44 4.01
N VAL A 7 50.12 12.69 3.80
CA VAL A 7 48.84 13.20 4.31
C VAL A 7 47.75 12.64 3.39
N LEU A 8 47.03 11.61 3.87
CA LEU A 8 45.84 11.09 3.20
C LEU A 8 44.69 12.09 3.43
N LEU A 9 44.43 12.95 2.46
CA LEU A 9 43.27 13.83 2.45
C LEU A 9 42.02 12.96 2.19
N LEU A 10 41.28 12.62 3.25
CA LEU A 10 39.94 12.04 3.13
C LEU A 10 39.01 13.15 2.63
N LEU A 11 38.79 13.20 1.31
CA LEU A 11 37.70 13.96 0.72
C LEU A 11 36.39 13.29 1.13
N SER A 12 35.77 13.80 2.20
CA SER A 12 34.37 13.50 2.50
C SER A 12 33.54 14.13 1.40
N THR A 13 33.09 13.34 0.43
CA THR A 13 32.03 13.78 -0.47
C THR A 13 30.83 14.14 0.41
N PRO A 14 30.28 15.36 0.31
CA PRO A 14 29.01 15.63 0.94
C PRO A 14 28.02 14.65 0.33
N LEU A 15 27.34 13.88 1.18
CA LEU A 15 26.17 13.11 0.80
C LEU A 15 25.12 14.13 0.36
N LEU A 16 25.14 14.54 -0.91
CA LEU A 16 24.04 15.27 -1.51
C LEU A 16 22.82 14.38 -1.30
N ALA A 17 21.90 14.83 -0.45
CA ALA A 17 20.58 14.23 -0.39
C ALA A 17 20.01 14.40 -1.80
N GLU A 18 19.85 13.29 -2.53
CA GLU A 18 19.09 13.37 -3.78
C GLU A 18 17.68 13.84 -3.43
N ASP A 19 17.25 14.92 -4.09
CA ASP A 19 15.91 15.45 -3.92
C ASP A 19 14.89 14.36 -4.28
N ASN A 20 13.80 14.30 -3.51
CA ASN A 20 12.71 13.38 -3.78
C ASN A 20 12.12 13.66 -5.18
N PRO A 21 11.80 12.61 -5.97
CA PRO A 21 11.10 12.77 -7.23
C PRO A 21 9.77 13.51 -7.07
N VAL A 22 9.37 14.25 -8.11
CA VAL A 22 8.09 14.97 -8.15
C VAL A 22 7.30 14.55 -9.38
N VAL A 23 6.00 14.31 -9.19
CA VAL A 23 5.04 14.04 -10.26
C VAL A 23 3.95 15.12 -10.26
N SER A 24 3.61 15.62 -11.45
CA SER A 24 2.45 16.47 -11.69
C SER A 24 1.33 15.61 -12.25
N MET A 25 0.28 15.40 -11.46
CA MET A 25 -0.92 14.67 -11.84
C MET A 25 -2.04 15.66 -12.16
N GLU A 26 -2.32 15.83 -13.44
CA GLU A 26 -3.45 16.63 -13.92
C GLU A 26 -4.72 15.78 -13.87
N THR A 27 -5.78 16.29 -13.27
CA THR A 27 -7.10 15.67 -13.23
C THR A 27 -8.13 16.58 -13.88
N ASN A 28 -9.33 16.08 -14.16
CA ASN A 28 -10.45 16.94 -14.58
C ASN A 28 -10.96 17.91 -13.50
N PHE A 29 -10.37 17.88 -12.30
CA PHE A 29 -10.65 18.79 -11.19
C PHE A 29 -9.55 19.83 -10.96
N GLY A 30 -8.40 19.70 -11.63
CA GLY A 30 -7.20 20.51 -11.41
C GLY A 30 -5.95 19.65 -11.25
N THR A 31 -4.82 20.29 -10.96
CA THR A 31 -3.51 19.64 -10.90
C THR A 31 -3.06 19.41 -9.46
N LEU A 32 -2.49 18.23 -9.22
CA LEU A 32 -1.81 17.85 -7.99
C LEU A 32 -0.31 17.76 -8.27
N LYS A 33 0.54 18.45 -7.48
CA LYS A 33 1.97 18.12 -7.43
C LYS A 33 2.23 17.22 -6.23
N ILE A 34 2.96 16.14 -6.49
CA ILE A 34 3.17 15.06 -5.53
C ILE A 34 4.67 14.82 -5.41
N GLU A 35 5.20 14.99 -4.19
CA GLU A 35 6.55 14.56 -3.82
C GLU A 35 6.52 13.05 -3.50
N LEU A 36 7.49 12.29 -4.02
CA LEU A 36 7.59 10.85 -3.85
C LEU A 36 8.77 10.46 -2.96
N TYR A 37 8.53 9.58 -1.99
CA TYR A 37 9.50 9.26 -0.95
C TYR A 37 10.42 8.11 -1.35
N MET A 38 11.35 8.38 -2.27
CA MET A 38 12.24 7.36 -2.85
C MET A 38 13.02 6.56 -1.80
N LYS A 39 13.44 7.21 -0.71
CA LYS A 39 14.18 6.54 0.37
C LYS A 39 13.32 5.58 1.19
N ASP A 40 12.03 5.89 1.37
CA ASP A 40 11.15 5.13 2.25
C ASP A 40 10.42 3.99 1.52
N ALA A 41 10.22 4.14 0.21
CA ALA A 41 9.51 3.18 -0.64
C ALA A 41 10.13 3.07 -2.05
N PRO A 42 11.42 2.66 -2.17
CA PRO A 42 12.16 2.71 -3.42
C PRO A 42 11.55 1.88 -4.55
N ASN A 43 11.03 0.68 -4.27
CA ASN A 43 10.40 -0.16 -5.29
C ASN A 43 9.07 0.44 -5.77
N THR A 44 8.28 0.92 -4.81
CA THR A 44 6.98 1.55 -5.09
C THR A 44 7.15 2.82 -5.92
N VAL A 45 8.06 3.71 -5.52
CA VAL A 45 8.34 4.95 -6.25
C VAL A 45 8.92 4.66 -7.64
N THR A 46 9.85 3.71 -7.75
CA THR A 46 10.44 3.32 -9.04
C THR A 46 9.40 2.77 -10.00
N SER A 47 8.52 1.87 -9.53
CA SER A 47 7.41 1.36 -10.32
C SER A 47 6.45 2.48 -10.74
N PHE A 48 6.06 3.35 -9.80
CA PHE A 48 5.15 4.47 -10.08
C PHE A 48 5.72 5.43 -11.14
N LEU A 49 6.98 5.86 -11.00
CA LEU A 49 7.66 6.72 -11.97
C LEU A 49 7.77 6.05 -13.35
N THR A 50 8.11 4.77 -13.39
CA THR A 50 8.19 3.99 -14.65
C THR A 50 6.83 3.92 -15.35
N LEU A 51 5.74 3.76 -14.58
CA LEU A 51 4.38 3.76 -15.12
C LEU A 51 3.95 5.15 -15.61
N CYS A 52 4.33 6.23 -14.90
CA CYS A 52 4.14 7.61 -15.37
C CYS A 52 4.87 7.87 -16.69
N ASP A 53 6.15 7.50 -16.82
CA ASP A 53 6.93 7.70 -18.05
C ASP A 53 6.32 6.95 -19.25
N ARG A 54 5.69 5.80 -18.99
CA ARG A 54 4.95 5.01 -19.99
C ARG A 54 3.54 5.51 -20.26
N LYS A 55 3.13 6.62 -19.63
CA LYS A 55 1.77 7.18 -19.69
C LYS A 55 0.68 6.19 -19.27
N PHE A 56 1.02 5.23 -18.41
CA PHE A 56 0.11 4.19 -17.98
C PHE A 56 -1.13 4.74 -17.26
N TYR A 57 -0.95 5.81 -16.48
CA TYR A 57 -2.02 6.43 -15.71
C TYR A 57 -2.89 7.40 -16.51
N ASP A 58 -2.48 7.78 -17.73
CA ASP A 58 -3.20 8.76 -18.54
C ASP A 58 -4.59 8.21 -18.91
N GLY A 59 -5.64 8.96 -18.58
CA GLY A 59 -7.03 8.60 -18.80
C GLY A 59 -7.63 7.66 -17.74
N LEU A 60 -6.85 7.13 -16.80
CA LEU A 60 -7.37 6.24 -15.75
C LEU A 60 -8.25 7.01 -14.74
N LYS A 61 -9.21 6.29 -14.16
CA LYS A 61 -10.19 6.87 -13.23
C LYS A 61 -9.81 6.62 -11.77
N PHE A 62 -10.27 7.52 -10.90
CA PHE A 62 -10.44 7.19 -9.50
C PHE A 62 -11.77 6.45 -9.36
N HIS A 63 -11.70 5.12 -9.31
CA HIS A 63 -12.88 4.26 -9.35
C HIS A 63 -13.58 4.11 -7.99
N ARG A 64 -12.93 4.52 -6.89
CA ARG A 64 -13.47 4.42 -5.54
C ARG A 64 -13.14 5.68 -4.75
N ILE A 65 -14.17 6.43 -4.36
CA ILE A 65 -14.01 7.69 -3.64
C ILE A 65 -14.95 7.72 -2.44
N ILE A 66 -14.37 7.75 -1.24
CA ILE A 66 -15.09 7.67 0.03
C ILE A 66 -14.84 8.93 0.83
N LYS A 67 -15.92 9.61 1.20
CA LYS A 67 -15.88 10.86 1.96
C LYS A 67 -15.20 10.64 3.31
N LYS A 68 -14.33 11.59 3.72
CA LYS A 68 -13.51 11.53 4.93
C LYS A 68 -12.58 10.31 5.01
N PHE A 69 -12.15 9.80 3.87
CA PHE A 69 -11.21 8.69 3.81
C PHE A 69 -10.22 8.91 2.67
N MET A 70 -10.55 8.51 1.44
CA MET A 70 -9.61 8.55 0.32
C MET A 70 -10.28 8.48 -1.05
N ALA A 71 -9.51 8.83 -2.08
CA ALA A 71 -9.77 8.51 -3.48
C ALA A 71 -8.74 7.48 -3.97
N GLN A 72 -9.21 6.35 -4.49
CA GLN A 72 -8.40 5.27 -5.03
C GLN A 72 -8.51 5.22 -6.56
N GLY A 73 -7.36 5.10 -7.22
CA GLY A 73 -7.20 5.08 -8.67
C GLY A 73 -6.01 4.22 -9.07
N GLY A 74 -5.58 4.31 -10.34
CA GLY A 74 -4.44 3.54 -10.87
C GLY A 74 -4.79 2.14 -11.36
N ASP A 75 -6.08 1.86 -11.55
CA ASP A 75 -6.57 0.59 -12.08
C ASP A 75 -6.87 0.69 -13.59
N PRO A 76 -6.16 -0.05 -14.46
CA PRO A 76 -6.41 -0.03 -15.91
C PRO A 76 -7.74 -0.69 -16.29
N GLN A 77 -8.25 -1.63 -15.48
CA GLN A 77 -9.49 -2.35 -15.78
C GLN A 77 -10.73 -1.63 -15.25
N GLN A 78 -10.56 -0.67 -14.33
CA GLN A 78 -11.65 0.01 -13.61
C GLN A 78 -12.56 -0.95 -12.80
N THR A 79 -12.08 -2.17 -12.51
CA THR A 79 -12.78 -3.23 -11.77
C THR A 79 -12.23 -3.46 -10.35
N GLY A 80 -11.07 -2.90 -10.04
CA GLY A 80 -10.29 -3.10 -8.84
C GLY A 80 -9.31 -4.29 -8.90
N GLY A 81 -9.11 -4.99 -10.03
CA GLY A 81 -8.35 -6.25 -10.06
C GLY A 81 -7.60 -6.60 -11.37
N LYS A 82 -6.38 -7.14 -11.19
CA LYS A 82 -5.37 -7.65 -12.17
C LYS A 82 -4.79 -6.60 -13.15
N GLU A 83 -3.68 -5.99 -12.73
CA GLU A 83 -3.18 -4.75 -13.35
C GLU A 83 -1.82 -4.91 -14.04
N LEU A 84 -0.92 -5.67 -13.42
CA LEU A 84 0.46 -5.89 -13.82
C LEU A 84 0.81 -7.37 -13.66
N GLU A 85 1.77 -7.85 -14.45
CA GLU A 85 2.29 -9.23 -14.37
C GLU A 85 3.10 -9.48 -13.09
N TYR A 86 3.47 -8.42 -12.39
CA TYR A 86 4.23 -8.47 -11.15
C TYR A 86 3.51 -7.77 -10.01
N LYS A 87 3.99 -8.03 -8.81
CA LYS A 87 3.58 -7.36 -7.57
C LYS A 87 4.76 -6.71 -6.88
N LEU A 88 4.47 -5.77 -6.00
CA LEU A 88 5.46 -5.05 -5.22
C LEU A 88 5.53 -5.59 -3.79
N PRO A 89 6.74 -5.76 -3.23
CA PRO A 89 6.89 -5.98 -1.79
C PRO A 89 6.26 -4.83 -1.02
N ALA A 90 5.71 -5.11 0.17
CA ALA A 90 5.31 -4.05 1.08
C ALA A 90 6.55 -3.32 1.61
N GLU A 91 6.54 -1.99 1.53
CA GLU A 91 7.59 -1.11 2.05
C GLU A 91 7.01 -0.31 3.23
N LEU A 92 6.55 -1.04 4.24
CA LEU A 92 5.92 -0.48 5.42
C LEU A 92 6.91 0.46 6.12
N ASN A 93 6.49 1.71 6.35
CA ASN A 93 7.34 2.75 6.87
C ASN A 93 6.62 3.60 7.94
N ALA A 94 7.39 4.46 8.62
CA ALA A 94 6.91 5.25 9.74
C ALA A 94 6.08 6.47 9.34
N ARG A 95 5.92 6.75 8.04
CA ARG A 95 5.15 7.90 7.57
C ARG A 95 3.67 7.70 7.86
N LYS A 96 3.01 8.82 8.10
CA LYS A 96 1.63 8.89 8.56
C LYS A 96 0.70 9.13 7.38
N HIS A 97 -0.47 8.49 7.41
CA HIS A 97 -1.53 8.78 6.45
C HIS A 97 -2.23 10.06 6.89
N VAL A 98 -1.70 11.20 6.48
CA VAL A 98 -2.30 12.52 6.71
C VAL A 98 -3.03 13.00 5.45
N LYS A 99 -3.76 14.12 5.53
CA LYS A 99 -4.36 14.73 4.32
C LYS A 99 -3.32 14.90 3.21
N GLY A 100 -3.65 14.43 2.00
CA GLY A 100 -2.81 14.50 0.81
C GLY A 100 -1.77 13.38 0.69
N THR A 101 -1.70 12.44 1.63
CA THR A 101 -0.79 11.29 1.53
C THR A 101 -1.18 10.37 0.37
N LEU A 102 -0.19 10.00 -0.43
CA LEU A 102 -0.26 8.99 -1.49
C LEU A 102 0.27 7.66 -0.95
N SER A 103 -0.55 6.62 -1.02
CA SER A 103 -0.25 5.29 -0.47
C SER A 103 -0.65 4.18 -1.43
N MET A 104 0.11 3.08 -1.41
CA MET A 104 -0.08 1.95 -2.32
C MET A 104 -1.31 1.16 -1.93
N ALA A 105 -2.25 0.99 -2.85
CA ALA A 105 -3.37 0.10 -2.63
C ALA A 105 -2.91 -1.35 -2.85
N ARG A 106 -3.56 -2.27 -2.15
CA ARG A 106 -3.25 -3.69 -2.20
C ARG A 106 -4.47 -4.50 -1.80
N THR A 107 -4.40 -5.81 -2.02
CA THR A 107 -5.31 -6.77 -1.40
C THR A 107 -5.01 -6.85 0.11
N PHE A 108 -5.68 -7.74 0.83
CA PHE A 108 -5.39 -7.97 2.25
C PHE A 108 -3.97 -8.50 2.50
N GLU A 109 -3.33 -9.03 1.46
CA GLU A 109 -1.99 -9.59 1.53
C GLU A 109 -0.97 -8.45 1.36
N PRO A 110 -0.02 -8.28 2.30
CA PRO A 110 0.85 -7.10 2.30
C PRO A 110 1.67 -6.92 1.01
N ASN A 111 2.25 -8.01 0.49
CA ASN A 111 3.15 -8.02 -0.66
C ASN A 111 2.42 -8.01 -2.01
N SER A 112 1.21 -7.43 -2.07
CA SER A 112 0.36 -7.49 -3.26
C SER A 112 0.14 -6.13 -3.93
N GLY A 113 0.99 -5.14 -3.66
CA GLY A 113 0.95 -3.83 -4.31
C GLY A 113 1.10 -3.96 -5.83
N GLY A 114 0.51 -3.03 -6.58
CA GLY A 114 0.47 -3.04 -8.04
C GLY A 114 0.60 -1.63 -8.60
N SER A 115 -0.32 -1.25 -9.49
CA SER A 115 -0.43 0.11 -10.01
C SER A 115 -1.47 0.95 -9.25
N GLN A 116 -2.42 0.31 -8.57
CA GLN A 116 -3.43 1.01 -7.79
C GLN A 116 -2.85 1.75 -6.58
N PHE A 117 -3.30 2.97 -6.36
CA PHE A 117 -2.92 3.81 -5.24
C PHE A 117 -4.14 4.54 -4.68
N PHE A 118 -3.99 5.17 -3.52
CA PHE A 118 -5.00 6.07 -2.98
C PHE A 118 -4.40 7.36 -2.42
N LEU A 119 -5.19 8.43 -2.51
CA LEU A 119 -4.92 9.76 -1.95
C LEU A 119 -5.84 10.01 -0.76
N CYS A 120 -5.27 10.35 0.39
CA CYS A 120 -6.04 10.58 1.61
C CYS A 120 -6.68 11.98 1.61
N PHE A 121 -7.99 12.07 1.89
CA PHE A 121 -8.68 13.36 2.03
C PHE A 121 -8.51 13.98 3.42
N THR A 122 -8.24 13.14 4.41
CA THR A 122 -8.08 13.48 5.83
C THR A 122 -7.05 12.55 6.44
N ASP A 123 -6.75 12.71 7.72
CA ASP A 123 -5.89 11.79 8.47
C ASP A 123 -6.56 10.42 8.65
N VAL A 124 -5.80 9.36 8.41
CA VAL A 124 -6.24 7.96 8.42
C VAL A 124 -5.26 7.09 9.23
N PRO A 125 -5.07 7.34 10.53
CA PRO A 125 -4.03 6.68 11.34
C PRO A 125 -4.20 5.16 11.42
N MET A 126 -5.39 4.62 11.16
CA MET A 126 -5.63 3.17 11.12
C MET A 126 -4.87 2.44 10.00
N LEU A 127 -4.35 3.16 8.99
CA LEU A 127 -3.55 2.58 7.91
C LEU A 127 -2.04 2.68 8.15
N ASP A 128 -1.60 3.46 9.15
CA ASP A 128 -0.19 3.68 9.46
C ASP A 128 0.55 2.36 9.69
N ASN A 129 1.76 2.26 9.15
CA ASN A 129 2.60 1.05 9.22
C ASN A 129 1.95 -0.23 8.66
N ALA A 130 0.75 -0.17 8.08
CA ALA A 130 0.06 -1.29 7.44
C ALA A 130 0.05 -1.19 5.91
N TYR A 131 0.22 0.01 5.37
CA TYR A 131 0.29 0.31 3.94
C TYR A 131 1.55 1.11 3.63
N THR A 132 2.06 0.95 2.41
CA THR A 132 3.24 1.69 1.94
C THR A 132 2.84 3.13 1.60
N VAL A 133 3.19 4.07 2.47
CA VAL A 133 3.16 5.50 2.12
C VAL A 133 4.36 5.80 1.23
N PHE A 134 4.11 6.31 0.02
CA PHE A 134 5.18 6.56 -0.96
C PHE A 134 5.18 7.96 -1.56
N GLY A 135 4.26 8.84 -1.14
CA GLY A 135 4.32 10.25 -1.52
C GLY A 135 3.32 11.14 -0.77
N GLN A 136 3.35 12.42 -1.10
CA GLN A 136 2.51 13.45 -0.49
C GLN A 136 2.22 14.57 -1.48
N VAL A 137 0.97 15.00 -1.53
CA VAL A 137 0.57 16.20 -2.27
C VAL A 137 1.18 17.43 -1.61
N THR A 138 1.96 18.19 -2.38
CA THR A 138 2.63 19.44 -1.96
C THR A 138 1.94 20.67 -2.53
N GLU A 139 1.27 20.56 -3.69
CA GLU A 139 0.42 21.60 -4.28
C GLU A 139 -0.88 20.97 -4.79
N GLY A 140 -2.02 21.67 -4.68
CA GLY A 140 -3.33 21.19 -5.12
C GLY A 140 -4.18 20.49 -4.04
N LEU A 141 -3.95 20.75 -2.75
CA LEU A 141 -4.81 20.21 -1.67
C LEU A 141 -6.27 20.69 -1.76
N ASP A 142 -6.51 21.85 -2.36
CA ASP A 142 -7.82 22.37 -2.71
C ASP A 142 -8.49 21.53 -3.80
N VAL A 143 -7.74 21.03 -4.79
CA VAL A 143 -8.22 20.07 -5.81
C VAL A 143 -8.70 18.78 -5.13
N LEU A 144 -7.93 18.23 -4.18
CA LEU A 144 -8.38 17.07 -3.39
C LEU A 144 -9.67 17.36 -2.61
N THR A 145 -9.76 18.55 -2.01
CA THR A 145 -10.95 18.99 -1.26
C THR A 145 -12.17 19.08 -2.19
N LYS A 146 -11.97 19.56 -3.43
CA LYS A 146 -13.02 19.63 -4.45
C LYS A 146 -13.48 18.24 -4.92
N ILE A 147 -12.53 17.34 -5.19
CA ILE A 147 -12.82 15.95 -5.54
C ILE A 147 -13.65 15.27 -4.43
N GLU A 148 -13.28 15.46 -3.15
CA GLU A 148 -14.06 14.92 -2.04
C GLU A 148 -15.48 15.49 -1.99
N ALA A 149 -15.63 16.80 -2.17
CA ALA A 149 -16.92 17.47 -2.07
C ALA A 149 -17.90 17.03 -3.15
N GLU A 150 -17.43 16.84 -4.39
CA GLU A 150 -18.27 16.64 -5.56
C GLU A 150 -18.42 15.17 -5.96
N ALA A 151 -17.38 14.34 -5.78
CA ALA A 151 -17.36 12.96 -6.29
C ALA A 151 -17.48 11.88 -5.21
N ALA A 152 -17.24 12.21 -3.95
CA ALA A 152 -17.20 11.20 -2.90
C ALA A 152 -18.58 10.66 -2.53
N THR A 153 -18.60 9.36 -2.29
CA THR A 153 -19.79 8.67 -1.79
C THR A 153 -19.78 8.57 -0.26
N ALA A 154 -20.95 8.32 0.33
CA ALA A 154 -21.11 8.20 1.77
C ALA A 154 -20.55 6.89 2.36
N ARG A 155 -20.42 5.83 1.55
CA ARG A 155 -19.98 4.51 1.99
C ARG A 155 -19.26 3.78 0.88
N ASP A 156 -18.45 2.82 1.28
CA ASP A 156 -17.72 1.93 0.38
C ASP A 156 -18.64 1.12 -0.55
N GLY A 157 -18.09 0.67 -1.68
CA GLY A 157 -18.76 -0.17 -2.66
C GLY A 157 -19.70 0.56 -3.63
N MET A 158 -19.73 1.89 -3.59
CA MET A 158 -20.52 2.70 -4.54
C MET A 158 -19.60 3.42 -5.53
N PRO A 159 -19.97 3.51 -6.83
CA PRO A 159 -19.20 4.29 -7.79
C PRO A 159 -19.22 5.79 -7.42
N PRO A 160 -18.19 6.57 -7.78
CA PRO A 160 -18.15 8.01 -7.56
C PRO A 160 -19.39 8.73 -8.09
N LEU A 161 -19.82 9.79 -7.40
CA LEU A 161 -20.99 10.59 -7.80
C LEU A 161 -20.80 11.29 -9.15
N VAL A 162 -19.56 11.68 -9.44
CA VAL A 162 -19.12 12.21 -10.73
C VAL A 162 -17.79 11.58 -11.11
N GLU A 163 -17.52 11.47 -12.40
CA GLU A 163 -16.27 10.91 -12.89
C GLU A 163 -15.08 11.79 -12.51
N VAL A 164 -14.07 11.16 -11.89
CA VAL A 164 -12.77 11.77 -11.62
C VAL A 164 -11.72 10.95 -12.35
N LYS A 165 -10.94 11.61 -13.20
CA LYS A 165 -9.92 10.95 -14.01
C LYS A 165 -8.61 11.71 -14.01
N ILE A 166 -7.53 10.94 -14.14
CA ILE A 166 -6.19 11.43 -14.40
C ILE A 166 -6.14 11.79 -15.88
N VAL A 167 -6.03 13.08 -16.20
CA VAL A 167 -5.84 13.54 -17.57
C VAL A 167 -4.43 13.18 -18.02
N THR A 168 -3.41 13.56 -17.23
CA THR A 168 -2.03 13.10 -17.41
C THR A 168 -1.30 12.94 -16.08
N ALA A 169 -0.33 12.03 -16.00
CA ALA A 169 0.61 11.94 -14.88
C ALA A 169 2.05 12.07 -15.37
N LYS A 170 2.65 13.25 -15.18
CA LYS A 170 3.98 13.59 -15.73
C LYS A 170 5.04 13.65 -14.63
N VAL A 171 6.16 12.98 -14.86
CA VAL A 171 7.35 13.13 -14.02
C VAL A 171 7.95 14.52 -14.22
N VAL A 172 8.04 15.30 -13.15
CA VAL A 172 8.62 16.66 -13.15
C VAL A 172 10.11 16.59 -12.83
N SER A 173 10.47 15.79 -11.83
CA SER A 173 11.86 15.51 -11.45
C SER A 173 11.99 14.08 -10.94
N LYS A 174 13.15 13.49 -11.15
CA LYS A 174 13.57 12.20 -10.58
C LYS A 174 15.10 12.12 -10.60
N PRO A 175 15.73 11.28 -9.76
CA PRO A 175 17.14 10.95 -9.88
C PRO A 175 17.50 10.47 -11.28
N GLU A 176 18.75 10.71 -11.71
CA GLU A 176 19.27 10.26 -12.99
C GLU A 176 19.20 8.73 -13.11
N LYS A 177 19.48 8.04 -12.00
CA LYS A 177 19.42 6.58 -11.91
C LYS A 177 18.41 6.15 -10.85
N LEU A 178 17.39 5.42 -11.29
CA LEU A 178 16.45 4.75 -10.39
C LEU A 178 17.09 3.46 -9.84
N PRO A 179 16.76 3.06 -8.60
CA PRO A 179 17.18 1.77 -8.07
C PRO A 179 16.61 0.62 -8.92
N GLU A 180 17.26 -0.53 -8.85
CA GLU A 180 16.74 -1.74 -9.50
C GLU A 180 15.40 -2.13 -8.86
N LEU A 181 14.38 -2.35 -9.69
CA LEU A 181 13.04 -2.67 -9.22
C LEU A 181 12.98 -4.13 -8.76
N VAL A 182 12.77 -4.34 -7.47
CA VAL A 182 12.44 -5.65 -6.91
C VAL A 182 10.95 -5.90 -7.05
N THR A 183 10.60 -7.02 -7.67
CA THR A 183 9.22 -7.46 -7.86
C THR A 183 9.01 -8.86 -7.31
N ILE A 184 7.74 -9.21 -7.08
CA ILE A 184 7.29 -10.52 -6.60
C ILE A 184 6.33 -11.07 -7.64
N LYS A 185 6.45 -12.36 -7.99
CA LYS A 185 5.46 -13.00 -8.85
C LYS A 185 4.17 -13.28 -8.06
N PRO A 186 2.97 -13.11 -8.64
CA PRO A 186 1.72 -13.36 -7.93
C PRO A 186 1.68 -14.71 -7.20
N GLU A 187 2.19 -15.78 -7.82
CA GLU A 187 2.19 -17.13 -7.24
C GLU A 187 3.07 -17.29 -5.99
N GLU A 188 3.97 -16.35 -5.71
CA GLU A 188 4.83 -16.34 -4.53
C GLU A 188 4.17 -15.65 -3.32
N ILE A 189 3.03 -14.98 -3.53
CA ILE A 189 2.28 -14.30 -2.47
C ILE A 189 1.33 -15.31 -1.81
N PRO A 190 1.38 -15.48 -0.48
CA PRO A 190 0.46 -16.37 0.22
C PRO A 190 -0.96 -15.85 0.08
N PHE A 191 -1.91 -16.71 -0.29
CA PHE A 191 -3.33 -16.36 -0.30
C PHE A 191 -4.01 -16.90 0.95
N ILE A 192 -4.13 -16.02 1.95
CA ILE A 192 -4.77 -16.33 3.23
C ILE A 192 -6.26 -16.05 3.12
N GLY A 193 -6.62 -14.98 2.40
CA GLY A 193 -8.02 -14.62 2.15
C GLY A 193 -8.76 -14.22 3.43
N VAL A 194 -8.06 -13.64 4.40
CA VAL A 194 -8.67 -13.08 5.61
C VAL A 194 -8.89 -11.60 5.41
N ILE A 195 -10.14 -11.15 5.57
CA ILE A 195 -10.55 -9.77 5.42
C ILE A 195 -10.86 -9.21 6.81
N PRO A 196 -9.97 -8.38 7.38
CA PRO A 196 -10.23 -7.75 8.67
C PRO A 196 -11.47 -6.87 8.64
N SER A 197 -12.25 -6.91 9.72
CA SER A 197 -13.28 -5.92 9.96
C SER A 197 -12.64 -4.58 10.34
N PRO A 198 -13.24 -3.44 9.96
CA PRO A 198 -12.87 -2.14 10.51
C PRO A 198 -13.03 -2.07 12.04
N LYS A 199 -13.83 -2.97 12.63
CA LYS A 199 -14.01 -3.07 14.08
C LYS A 199 -12.75 -3.68 14.72
N GLN A 200 -11.92 -2.84 15.32
CA GLN A 200 -10.84 -3.27 16.20
C GLN A 200 -11.39 -3.55 17.60
N THR A 201 -10.85 -4.57 18.25
CA THR A 201 -11.12 -4.88 19.66
C THR A 201 -9.84 -4.72 20.45
N THR A 202 -9.93 -4.56 21.78
CA THR A 202 -8.74 -4.56 22.65
C THR A 202 -7.96 -5.86 22.57
N ASP A 203 -8.63 -6.95 22.17
CA ASP A 203 -8.12 -8.31 22.23
C ASP A 203 -7.54 -8.79 20.89
N GLY A 204 -7.63 -7.94 19.86
CA GLY A 204 -7.05 -8.21 18.54
C GLY A 204 -7.91 -7.73 17.37
N LEU A 205 -7.61 -8.28 16.20
CA LEU A 205 -8.23 -7.92 14.92
C LEU A 205 -9.38 -8.87 14.58
N THR A 206 -10.60 -8.34 14.47
CA THR A 206 -11.77 -9.17 14.13
C THR A 206 -11.73 -9.58 12.65
N ILE A 207 -11.94 -10.85 12.36
CA ILE A 207 -12.18 -11.34 11.00
C ILE A 207 -13.57 -10.88 10.58
N GLY A 208 -13.65 -9.95 9.61
CA GLY A 208 -14.91 -9.49 9.06
C GLY A 208 -15.46 -10.48 8.05
N GLN A 209 -14.61 -10.90 7.11
CA GLN A 209 -14.96 -11.84 6.04
C GLN A 209 -13.80 -12.78 5.75
N LEU A 210 -14.10 -13.87 5.06
CA LEU A 210 -13.12 -14.80 4.53
C LEU A 210 -13.41 -15.01 3.05
N HIS A 211 -12.36 -14.95 2.24
CA HIS A 211 -12.45 -15.36 0.85
C HIS A 211 -12.74 -16.87 0.79
N PRO A 212 -13.69 -17.34 -0.03
CA PRO A 212 -14.05 -18.77 -0.11
C PRO A 212 -12.85 -19.68 -0.43
N GLU A 213 -11.95 -19.20 -1.29
CA GLU A 213 -10.76 -19.93 -1.74
C GLU A 213 -9.50 -19.63 -0.91
N GLY A 214 -9.61 -18.79 0.14
CA GLY A 214 -8.47 -18.43 0.98
C GLY A 214 -8.09 -19.56 1.94
N GLY A 215 -6.79 -19.72 2.21
CA GLY A 215 -6.29 -20.71 3.17
C GLY A 215 -6.90 -20.56 4.57
N GLY A 216 -7.24 -19.34 4.98
CA GLY A 216 -7.91 -19.09 6.25
C GLY A 216 -9.28 -19.78 6.37
N LYS A 217 -10.10 -19.72 5.32
CA LYS A 217 -11.40 -20.40 5.29
C LYS A 217 -11.23 -21.91 5.27
N ALA A 218 -10.33 -22.40 4.41
CA ALA A 218 -10.05 -23.83 4.26
C ALA A 218 -9.57 -24.47 5.58
N SER A 219 -8.79 -23.71 6.38
CA SER A 219 -8.30 -24.14 7.69
C SER A 219 -9.27 -23.92 8.85
N GLY A 220 -10.48 -23.39 8.61
CA GLY A 220 -11.53 -23.29 9.61
C GLY A 220 -11.51 -22.02 10.47
N LEU A 221 -10.84 -20.95 10.02
CA LEU A 221 -11.14 -19.60 10.53
C LEU A 221 -12.60 -19.23 10.20
N GLN A 222 -13.17 -18.33 11.00
CA GLN A 222 -14.56 -17.91 10.87
C GLN A 222 -14.70 -16.39 10.97
N PRO A 223 -15.65 -15.77 10.25
CA PRO A 223 -16.07 -14.41 10.54
C PRO A 223 -16.46 -14.28 12.01
N GLY A 224 -15.99 -13.22 12.67
CA GLY A 224 -16.18 -12.97 14.09
C GLY A 224 -15.06 -13.52 15.01
N ASP A 225 -14.17 -14.37 14.51
CA ASP A 225 -12.94 -14.70 15.24
C ASP A 225 -12.10 -13.44 15.45
N ILE A 226 -11.46 -13.30 16.61
CA ILE A 226 -10.55 -12.19 16.92
C ILE A 226 -9.12 -12.73 16.86
N ILE A 227 -8.35 -12.32 15.85
CA ILE A 227 -6.95 -12.71 15.69
C ILE A 227 -6.12 -11.96 16.72
N ASN A 228 -5.56 -12.69 17.68
CA ASN A 228 -4.67 -12.13 18.72
C ASN A 228 -3.19 -12.42 18.42
N LYS A 229 -2.87 -13.45 17.61
CA LYS A 229 -1.51 -13.74 17.12
C LYS A 229 -1.51 -14.41 15.76
N VAL A 230 -0.45 -14.17 14.99
CA VAL A 230 -0.09 -14.94 13.79
C VAL A 230 1.37 -15.36 13.91
N GLY A 231 1.62 -16.67 13.94
CA GLY A 231 2.89 -17.22 14.42
C GLY A 231 3.19 -16.71 15.84
N ASP A 232 4.38 -16.17 16.02
CA ASP A 232 4.82 -15.59 17.30
C ASP A 232 4.48 -14.09 17.45
N VAL A 233 3.89 -13.48 16.41
CA VAL A 233 3.62 -12.04 16.38
C VAL A 233 2.25 -11.76 17.00
N ALA A 234 2.21 -10.94 18.06
CA ALA A 234 0.96 -10.44 18.62
C ALA A 234 0.28 -9.47 17.67
N VAL A 235 -1.03 -9.60 17.51
CA VAL A 235 -1.85 -8.78 16.61
C VAL A 235 -2.83 -7.96 17.43
N LYS A 236 -2.62 -6.64 17.49
CA LYS A 236 -3.54 -5.67 18.11
C LYS A 236 -4.08 -4.65 17.12
N SER A 237 -3.43 -4.53 15.98
CA SER A 237 -3.73 -3.54 14.95
C SER A 237 -3.59 -4.15 13.55
N LEU A 238 -4.07 -3.42 12.56
CA LEU A 238 -3.86 -3.76 11.16
C LEU A 238 -2.37 -3.77 10.78
N ALA A 239 -1.56 -2.91 11.41
CA ALA A 239 -0.11 -2.86 11.21
C ALA A 239 0.58 -4.13 11.71
N ASP A 240 0.22 -4.58 12.92
CA ASP A 240 0.77 -5.83 13.47
C ASP A 240 0.40 -7.01 12.59
N TYR A 241 -0.86 -7.06 12.13
CA TYR A 241 -1.33 -8.09 11.23
C TYR A 241 -0.54 -8.09 9.92
N ALA A 242 -0.42 -6.94 9.26
CA ALA A 242 0.36 -6.82 8.02
C ALA A 242 1.81 -7.28 8.23
N LYS A 243 2.46 -6.84 9.31
CA LYS A 243 3.83 -7.23 9.65
C LYS A 243 3.96 -8.73 9.89
N ALA A 244 2.99 -9.34 10.58
CA ALA A 244 2.99 -10.77 10.85
C ALA A 244 2.85 -11.63 9.59
N LEU A 245 2.24 -11.09 8.53
CA LEU A 245 2.06 -11.78 7.26
C LEU A 245 3.25 -11.67 6.28
N LEU A 246 4.14 -10.68 6.44
CA LEU A 246 5.30 -10.52 5.56
C LEU A 246 6.20 -11.77 5.40
N PRO A 247 6.49 -12.56 6.46
CA PRO A 247 7.29 -13.76 6.32
C PRO A 247 6.50 -15.00 5.85
N VAL A 248 5.16 -14.92 5.76
CA VAL A 248 4.33 -16.05 5.37
C VAL A 248 4.55 -16.38 3.88
N ARG A 249 4.51 -17.67 3.54
CA ARG A 249 4.75 -18.18 2.18
C ARG A 249 3.67 -19.19 1.78
N PRO A 250 3.31 -19.27 0.49
CA PRO A 250 2.41 -20.31 -0.02
C PRO A 250 2.85 -21.72 0.40
N GLY A 251 1.90 -22.56 0.78
CA GLY A 251 2.13 -23.96 1.16
C GLY A 251 2.90 -24.17 2.47
N LYS A 252 3.29 -23.10 3.18
CA LYS A 252 3.90 -23.19 4.51
C LYS A 252 2.87 -22.82 5.56
N ALA A 253 2.53 -23.79 6.41
CA ALA A 253 1.61 -23.61 7.50
C ALA A 253 2.07 -22.50 8.46
N VAL A 254 1.13 -21.70 8.94
CA VAL A 254 1.32 -20.69 9.98
C VAL A 254 0.18 -20.79 10.98
N THR A 255 0.48 -20.75 12.27
CA THR A 255 -0.55 -20.83 13.32
C THR A 255 -1.19 -19.46 13.52
N PHE A 256 -2.51 -19.39 13.39
CA PHE A 256 -3.34 -18.29 13.85
C PHE A 256 -3.85 -18.63 15.24
N THR A 257 -3.60 -17.75 16.20
CA THR A 257 -4.27 -17.83 17.51
C THR A 257 -5.43 -16.84 17.47
N VAL A 258 -6.63 -17.33 17.78
CA VAL A 258 -7.86 -16.55 17.72
C VAL A 258 -8.70 -16.72 18.98
N MET A 259 -9.38 -15.66 19.40
CA MET A 259 -10.46 -15.76 20.37
C MET A 259 -11.77 -16.06 19.64
N ARG A 260 -12.40 -17.17 20.00
CA ARG A 260 -13.69 -17.62 19.46
C ARG A 260 -14.64 -17.87 20.61
N LYS A 261 -15.73 -17.10 20.68
CA LYS A 261 -16.73 -17.20 21.76
C LYS A 261 -16.12 -17.15 23.17
N GLY A 262 -15.08 -16.33 23.36
CA GLY A 262 -14.41 -16.14 24.64
C GLY A 262 -13.32 -17.16 24.98
N ALA A 263 -13.05 -18.15 24.11
CA ALA A 263 -11.98 -19.12 24.29
C ALA A 263 -10.87 -18.95 23.24
N GLU A 264 -9.62 -19.13 23.65
CA GLU A 264 -8.49 -19.16 22.73
C GLU A 264 -8.52 -20.46 21.91
N THR A 265 -8.36 -20.34 20.60
CA THR A 265 -8.29 -21.44 19.64
C THR A 265 -7.08 -21.24 18.75
N LYS A 266 -6.29 -22.30 18.54
CA LYS A 266 -5.20 -22.31 17.57
C LYS A 266 -5.67 -22.95 16.28
N VAL A 267 -5.42 -22.29 15.16
CA VAL A 267 -5.81 -22.73 13.83
C VAL A 267 -4.57 -22.75 12.96
N GLU A 268 -4.20 -23.91 12.43
CA GLU A 268 -3.09 -24.04 11.50
C GLU A 268 -3.56 -23.69 10.08
N VAL A 269 -3.08 -22.56 9.56
CA VAL A 269 -3.44 -22.03 8.25
C VAL A 269 -2.35 -22.35 7.25
N THR A 270 -2.69 -23.10 6.20
CA THR A 270 -1.80 -23.32 5.06
C THR A 270 -2.27 -22.44 3.91
N PRO A 271 -1.57 -21.33 3.60
CA PRO A 271 -1.99 -20.42 2.54
C PRO A 271 -1.83 -21.05 1.16
N GLY A 272 -2.76 -20.72 0.26
CA GLY A 272 -2.58 -20.95 -1.17
C GLY A 272 -1.60 -19.95 -1.77
N SER A 273 -1.60 -19.88 -3.10
CA SER A 273 -0.88 -18.84 -3.86
C SER A 273 -1.89 -17.85 -4.44
N MET A 274 -1.54 -16.56 -4.49
CA MET A 274 -2.39 -15.59 -5.15
C MET A 274 -2.48 -15.87 -6.66
N GLY A 275 -3.71 -15.80 -7.20
CA GLY A 275 -3.99 -15.99 -8.63
C GLY A 275 -4.09 -17.45 -9.10
N LYS A 276 -4.15 -18.41 -8.17
CA LYS A 276 -4.42 -19.83 -8.43
C LYS A 276 -5.66 -20.29 -7.69
#